data_AF-A0A1I4XRV8-F1
#
_entry.id   AF-A0A1I4XRV8-F1
#
_cell.length_a   1.000
_cell.length_b   1.000
_cell.length_c   1.000
_cell.angle_alpha   90.00
_cell.angle_beta   90.00
_cell.angle_gamma   90.00
#
_symmetry.space_group_name_H-M   'P 1'
#
loop_
_entity.id
_entity.type
_entity.pdbx_description
1 polymer ?
#
loop_
_entity_poly.entity_id
_entity_poly.type
_entity_poly.pdbx_seq_one_letter_code
_entity_poly.pdbx_strand_id
1 'polypeptide(L)' 'MATYAKVRRMRLREGLSTSEIARRTSLSRNTIKAWLRESTRRELSYRREAGSKKLDDHREWLRQALEID' A
#
# COMPACT_ATOMS: atom_id res chain seq x y z
N MET A 1 -0.28 -7.80 16.04
CA MET A 1 0.31 -7.76 14.68
C MET A 1 1.21 -6.53 14.56
N ALA A 2 2.47 -6.68 14.12
CA ALA A 2 3.38 -5.54 13.97
C ALA A 2 3.31 -4.97 12.55
N THR A 3 3.19 -3.65 12.43
CA THR A 3 3.12 -2.94 11.15
C THR A 3 4.52 -2.50 10.68
N TYR A 4 4.69 -2.29 9.37
CA TYR A 4 5.92 -1.78 8.76
C TYR A 4 6.46 -0.53 9.47
N ALA A 5 5.58 0.43 9.76
CA ALA A 5 5.92 1.67 10.46
C ALA A 5 6.46 1.41 11.89
N LYS A 6 5.91 0.42 12.60
CA LYS A 6 6.34 0.07 13.96
C LYS A 6 7.75 -0.50 13.97
N VAL A 7 8.07 -1.40 13.04
CA VAL A 7 9.43 -1.96 12.89
C VAL A 7 10.46 -0.87 12.62
N ARG A 8 10.14 0.09 11.74
CA ARG A 8 11.05 1.22 11.46
C ARG A 8 11.23 2.15 12.66
N ARG A 9 10.17 2.41 13.44
CA ARG A 9 10.29 3.17 14.70
C ARG A 9 11.24 2.48 15.68
N MET A 10 11.05 1.18 15.88
CA MET A 10 11.90 0.37 16.76
C MET A 10 13.38 0.41 16.36
N ARG A 11 13.68 0.40 15.06
CA ARG A 11 15.06 0.46 14.58
C ARG A 11 15.65 1.88 14.57
N LEU A 12 14.92 2.85 14.02
CA LEU A 12 15.44 4.19 13.70
C LEU A 12 15.30 5.18 14.87
N ARG A 13 14.31 4.99 15.76
CA ARG A 13 14.10 5.87 16.92
C ARG A 13 14.53 5.21 18.22
N GLU A 14 14.17 3.95 18.41
CA GLU A 14 14.44 3.23 19.66
C GLU A 14 15.80 2.49 19.64
N GLY A 15 16.50 2.45 18.49
CA GLY A 15 17.84 1.88 18.37
C GLY A 15 17.92 0.36 18.53
N LEU A 16 16.79 -0.36 18.48
CA LEU A 16 16.75 -1.80 18.73
C LEU A 16 17.47 -2.62 17.64
N SER A 17 18.05 -3.75 18.04
CA SER A 17 18.64 -4.71 17.11
C SER A 17 17.57 -5.48 16.34
N THR A 18 17.91 -5.97 15.15
CA THR A 18 16.99 -6.78 14.32
C THR A 18 16.51 -8.05 15.05
N SER A 19 17.37 -8.63 15.88
CA SER A 19 17.04 -9.79 16.73
C SER A 19 16.07 -9.42 17.84
N GLU A 20 16.24 -8.24 18.45
CA GLU A 20 15.34 -7.74 19.49
C GLU A 20 13.94 -7.45 18.93
N ILE A 21 13.88 -6.85 17.73
CA ILE A 21 12.62 -6.61 17.03
C ILE A 21 11.91 -7.94 16.72
N ALA A 22 12.64 -8.96 16.26
CA ALA A 22 12.07 -10.27 15.98
C ALA A 22 11.45 -10.92 17.23
N ARG A 23 12.13 -10.85 18.37
CA ARG A 23 11.60 -11.35 19.67
C ARG A 23 10.30 -10.67 20.07
N ARG A 24 10.12 -9.37 19.78
CA ARG A 24 8.96 -8.58 20.19
C ARG A 24 7.76 -8.64 19.24
N THR A 25 7.99 -8.98 17.97
CA THR A 25 6.98 -8.81 16.90
C THR A 25 6.52 -10.11 16.26
N SER A 26 7.15 -11.24 16.59
CA SER A 26 6.92 -12.56 15.96
C SER A 26 7.13 -12.54 14.43
N LEU A 27 7.85 -11.54 13.91
CA LEU A 27 8.24 -11.45 12.51
C LEU A 27 9.58 -12.16 12.31
N SER A 28 9.73 -12.80 11.15
CA SER A 28 11.02 -13.38 10.78
C SER A 28 12.08 -12.27 10.64
N ARG A 29 13.34 -12.58 11.00
CA ARG A 29 14.47 -11.67 10.80
C ARG A 29 14.61 -11.24 9.34
N ASN A 30 14.23 -12.12 8.40
CA ASN A 30 14.28 -11.83 6.95
C ASN A 30 13.25 -10.77 6.56
N THR A 31 12.02 -10.85 7.10
CA THR A 31 10.97 -9.85 6.90
C THR A 31 11.40 -8.49 7.43
N ILE A 32 11.98 -8.45 8.64
CA ILE A 32 12.47 -7.20 9.24
C ILE A 32 13.59 -6.59 8.39
N LYS A 33 14.56 -7.40 7.94
CA LYS A 33 15.64 -6.94 7.05
C LYS A 33 15.09 -6.39 5.74
N ALA A 34 14.15 -7.08 5.10
CA ALA A 34 13.53 -6.63 3.87
C ALA A 34 12.85 -5.27 4.05
N TRP A 35 12.08 -5.10 5.13
CA TRP A 35 11.39 -3.84 5.43
C TRP A 35 12.32 -2.68 5.77
N LEU A 36 13.44 -2.95 6.42
CA LEU A 36 14.45 -1.94 6.72
C LEU A 36 15.28 -1.54 5.48
N ARG A 37 15.44 -2.45 4.52
CA ARG A 37 16.16 -2.19 3.26
C ARG A 37 15.34 -1.38 2.27
N GLU A 38 14.02 -1.61 2.26
CA GLU A 38 13.11 -0.88 1.39
C GLU A 38 13.14 0.62 1.71
N SER A 39 13.41 1.46 0.71
CA SER A 39 13.29 2.92 0.84
C SER A 39 11.87 3.27 1.30
N THR A 40 11.70 4.40 2.02
CA THR A 40 10.39 4.83 2.53
C THR A 40 9.36 4.67 1.43
N ARG A 41 8.45 3.71 1.59
CA ARG A 41 7.45 3.38 0.58
C ARG A 41 6.76 4.69 0.21
N ARG A 42 6.89 5.12 -1.05
CA ARG A 42 6.13 6.24 -1.59
C ARG A 42 4.66 5.99 -1.25
N GLU A 43 3.91 7.05 -0.96
CA GLU A 43 2.47 6.95 -0.74
C GLU A 43 1.88 5.99 -1.77
N LEU A 44 1.11 5.01 -1.30
CA LEU A 44 0.33 4.13 -2.15
C LEU A 44 -0.76 5.00 -2.77
N SER A 45 -0.39 5.80 -3.77
CA SER A 45 -1.34 6.50 -4.62
C SER A 45 -1.96 5.42 -5.49
N TYR A 46 -3.10 4.92 -5.05
CA TYR A 46 -3.89 4.01 -5.86
C TYR A 46 -4.23 4.73 -7.17
N ARG A 47 -3.57 4.31 -8.25
CA ARG A 47 -3.83 4.80 -9.60
C ARG A 47 -4.43 3.65 -10.39
N ARG A 48 -5.70 3.80 -10.77
CA ARG A 48 -6.26 2.96 -11.85
C ARG A 48 -5.78 3.54 -13.15
N GLU A 49 -5.19 2.70 -14.00
CA GLU A 49 -4.94 3.08 -15.39
C GLU A 49 -6.27 3.43 -16.06
N ALA A 50 -6.25 4.45 -16.92
CA ALA A 50 -7.39 4.75 -17.76
C ALA A 50 -7.54 3.61 -18.76
N GLY A 51 -8.59 2.80 -18.59
CA GLY A 51 -8.94 1.69 -19.47
C GLY A 51 -10.43 1.69 -19.77
N SER A 52 -10.83 0.95 -20.80
CA SER A 52 -12.23 0.79 -21.15
C SER A 52 -13.01 0.24 -19.95
N LYS A 53 -14.11 0.90 -19.63
CA LYS A 53 -15.06 0.52 -18.60
C LYS A 53 -16.28 -0.09 -19.26
N LYS A 54 -16.99 -0.93 -18.53
CA LYS A 54 -18.26 -1.53 -18.98
C LYS A 54 -19.31 -0.50 -19.43
N LEU A 55 -19.20 0.75 -18.97
CA LEU A 55 -20.10 1.84 -19.32
C LEU A 55 -19.74 2.54 -20.64
N ASP A 56 -18.54 2.31 -21.18
CA ASP A 56 -18.12 2.98 -22.42
C ASP A 56 -18.97 2.53 -23.61
N ASP A 57 -19.37 1.26 -23.66
CA ASP A 57 -20.25 0.71 -24.71
C ASP A 57 -21.66 1.32 -24.69
N HIS A 58 -22.09 1.83 -23.54
CA HIS A 58 -23.45 2.40 -23.34
C HIS A 58 -23.44 3.92 -23.31
N ARG A 59 -22.28 4.55 -23.54
CA ARG A 59 -22.08 5.99 -23.34
C ARG A 59 -23.02 6.85 -24.19
N GLU A 60 -23.20 6.50 -25.46
CA GLU A 60 -24.06 7.29 -26.36
C GLU A 60 -25.54 7.12 -26.02
N TRP A 61 -25.96 5.90 -25.67
CA TRP A 61 -27.33 5.66 -25.21
C TRP A 61 -27.65 6.45 -23.94
N LEU A 62 -26.72 6.48 -22.97
CA LEU A 62 -26.88 7.25 -21.73
C LEU A 62 -26.99 8.75 -21.99
N ARG A 63 -26.28 9.28 -22.99
CA ARG A 63 -26.38 10.71 -23.35
C ARG A 63 -27.73 11.04 -23.98
N GLN A 64 -28.21 10.23 -24.91
CA GLN A 64 -29.51 10.44 -25.54
C GLN A 64 -30.65 10.34 -24.52
N ALA A 65 -30.57 9.37 -23.60
CA ALA A 65 -31.57 9.24 -22.53
C ALA A 65 -31.61 10.49 -21.62
N LEU A 66 -30.46 11.12 -21.36
CA LEU A 66 -30.38 12.35 -20.56
C LEU A 66 -30.96 13.58 -21.28
N GLU A 67 -30.89 13.64 -22.61
CA GLU A 67 -31.42 14.77 -23.39
C GLU A 67 -32.94 14.73 -23.57
N ILE A 68 -33.55 13.56 -23.42
CA ILE A 68 -34.99 13.33 -23.61
C ILE A 68 -35.77 13.47 -22.28
N ASP A 69 -35.07 13.43 -21.14
CA ASP A 69 -35.60 13.66 -19.78
C ASP A 69 -35.66 15.17 -19.45
#